data_AF-A0A2V7EH62-F1
#
_entry.id   AF-A0A2V7EH62-F1
#
_cell.length_a   1.000
_cell.length_b   1.000
_cell.length_c   1.000
_cell.angle_alpha   90.00
_cell.angle_beta   90.00
_cell.angle_gamma   90.00
#
_symmetry.space_group_name_H-M   'P 1'
#
loop_
_entity.id
_entity.type
_entity.pdbx_description
1 polymer ?
#
loop_
_entity_poly.entity_id
_entity_poly.type
_entity_poly.pdbx_seq_one_letter_code
_entity_poly.pdbx_strand_id
1 'polypeptide(L)'
;GRGSARLAPLRVVKMLNGKPTDVSPSGAAARESVFLQSYRAELAHFIAVVNETTPYEPPDDQLAVIKLMEAIYKAAEEGKEVRL
;
A
#
# COMPACT_ATOMS: atom_id res chain seq x y z
N GLY A 1 17.97 1.66 28.69
CA GLY A 1 18.96 1.37 27.64
C GLY A 1 18.75 2.32 26.48
N ARG A 2 19.83 2.85 25.89
CA ARG A 2 19.75 3.67 24.66
C ARG A 2 19.34 2.79 23.48
N GLY A 3 18.41 3.27 22.66
CA GLY A 3 17.97 2.63 21.42
C GLY A 3 17.73 3.70 20.35
N SER A 4 17.78 3.30 19.09
CA SER A 4 17.48 4.17 17.95
C SER A 4 16.44 3.51 17.06
N ALA A 5 15.59 4.33 16.45
CA ALA A 5 14.59 3.90 15.48
C ALA A 5 14.73 4.73 14.19
N ARG A 6 14.52 4.08 13.05
CA ARG A 6 14.38 4.74 11.74
C ARG A 6 13.03 4.36 11.15
N LEU A 7 12.37 5.28 10.44
CA LEU A 7 11.12 5.01 9.74
C LEU A 7 11.40 4.73 8.25
N ALA A 8 10.72 3.69 7.74
CA ALA A 8 10.74 3.11 6.39
C ALA A 8 11.94 2.18 6.01
N PRO A 9 11.79 0.85 6.19
CA PRO A 9 10.88 0.19 7.13
C PRO A 9 11.31 0.42 8.59
N LEU A 10 10.36 0.32 9.54
CA LEU A 10 10.65 0.53 10.97
C LEU A 10 11.73 -0.46 11.44
N ARG A 11 12.94 0.05 11.72
CA ARG A 11 14.01 -0.73 12.33
C ARG A 11 14.25 -0.26 13.76
N VAL A 12 14.14 -1.16 14.73
CA VAL A 12 14.40 -0.88 16.14
C VAL A 12 15.63 -1.66 16.59
N VAL A 13 16.68 -0.95 16.98
CA VAL A 13 17.89 -1.57 17.55
C VAL A 13 17.96 -1.26 19.04
N LYS A 14 18.10 -2.29 19.87
CA LYS A 14 18.24 -2.19 21.32
C LYS A 14 19.56 -2.77 21.78
N MET A 15 20.24 -2.10 22.71
CA MET A 15 21.40 -2.67 23.40
C MET A 15 20.92 -3.70 24.42
N LEU A 16 21.20 -4.98 24.18
CA LEU A 16 20.95 -6.08 25.10
C LEU A 16 22.29 -6.71 25.46
N ASN A 17 22.61 -6.81 26.74
CA ASN A 17 23.89 -7.35 27.23
C ASN A 17 25.12 -6.70 26.57
N GLY A 18 25.06 -5.38 26.34
CA GLY A 18 26.13 -4.62 25.69
C GLY A 18 26.24 -4.82 24.18
N LYS A 19 25.35 -5.61 23.55
CA LYS A 19 25.35 -5.87 22.10
C LYS A 19 24.15 -5.22 21.41
N PRO A 20 24.34 -4.56 20.25
CA PRO A 20 23.24 -4.11 19.42
C PRO A 20 22.43 -5.31 18.93
N THR A 21 21.14 -5.36 19.25
CA THR A 21 20.23 -6.42 18.83
C THR A 21 19.07 -5.81 18.05
N ASP A 22 18.80 -6.35 16.86
CA ASP A 22 17.62 -5.97 16.07
C ASP A 22 16.38 -6.59 16.73
N VAL A 23 15.47 -5.73 17.18
CA VAL A 23 14.20 -6.10 17.83
C VAL A 23 13.01 -5.57 17.04
N SER A 24 13.19 -5.36 15.73
CA SER A 24 12.11 -4.92 14.85
C SER A 24 10.96 -5.94 14.87
N PRO A 25 9.68 -5.52 15.00
CA PRO A 25 8.55 -6.44 14.91
C PRO A 25 8.58 -7.20 13.58
N SER A 26 8.60 -8.54 13.62
CA SER A 26 8.74 -9.41 12.43
C SER A 26 7.61 -9.23 11.40
N GLY A 27 6.47 -8.64 11.79
CA GLY A 27 5.37 -8.29 10.89
C GLY A 27 5.57 -6.99 10.10
N ALA A 28 6.53 -6.14 10.45
CA ALA A 28 6.79 -4.89 9.73
C ALA A 28 7.48 -5.16 8.37
N ALA A 29 8.39 -6.14 8.31
CA ALA A 29 9.07 -6.57 7.08
C ALA A 29 8.13 -7.31 6.12
N ALA A 30 7.07 -7.97 6.62
CA ALA A 30 6.10 -8.67 5.79
C ALA A 30 5.21 -7.74 4.96
N ARG A 31 4.94 -6.51 5.45
CA ARG A 31 4.15 -5.52 4.71
C ARG A 31 4.89 -4.96 3.50
N GLU A 32 6.20 -4.77 3.59
CA GLU A 32 7.05 -4.37 2.46
C GLU A 32 6.96 -5.40 1.31
N SER A 33 6.82 -6.69 1.64
CA SER A 33 6.69 -7.76 0.66
C SER A 33 5.40 -7.68 -0.19
N VAL A 34 4.24 -7.42 0.42
CA VAL A 34 2.95 -7.44 -0.31
C VAL A 34 2.81 -6.24 -1.24
N PHE A 35 3.19 -5.03 -0.79
CA PHE A 35 3.18 -3.85 -1.66
C PHE A 35 4.19 -3.97 -2.79
N LEU A 36 5.41 -4.44 -2.52
CA LEU A 36 6.41 -4.61 -3.57
C LEU A 36 5.98 -5.69 -4.58
N GLN A 37 5.32 -6.75 -4.13
CA GLN A 37 4.73 -7.76 -5.01
C GLN A 37 3.62 -7.19 -5.88
N SER A 38 2.72 -6.36 -5.32
CA SER A 38 1.65 -5.74 -6.11
C SER A 38 2.20 -4.82 -7.19
N TYR A 39 3.21 -3.99 -6.88
CA TYR A 39 3.86 -3.15 -7.88
C TYR A 39 4.56 -3.96 -8.98
N ARG A 40 5.21 -5.08 -8.64
CA ARG A 40 5.82 -5.97 -9.66
C ARG A 40 4.76 -6.60 -10.55
N ALA A 41 3.65 -7.05 -9.98
CA ALA A 41 2.53 -7.63 -10.73
C ALA A 41 1.91 -6.60 -11.67
N GLU A 42 1.68 -5.38 -11.20
CA GLU A 42 1.12 -4.29 -11.99
C GLU A 42 2.03 -3.90 -13.17
N LEU A 43 3.34 -3.77 -12.94
CA LEU A 43 4.30 -3.49 -14.01
C LEU A 43 4.40 -4.64 -15.03
N ALA A 44 4.40 -5.88 -14.57
CA ALA A 44 4.41 -7.04 -15.45
C ALA A 44 3.15 -7.10 -16.32
N HIS A 45 1.98 -6.84 -15.73
CA HIS A 45 0.71 -6.75 -16.44
C HIS A 45 0.72 -5.62 -17.48
N PHE A 46 1.19 -4.43 -17.12
CA PHE A 46 1.33 -3.29 -18.04
C PHE A 46 2.17 -3.65 -19.27
N ILE A 47 3.35 -4.26 -19.06
CA ILE A 47 4.23 -4.71 -20.16
C ILE A 47 3.52 -5.77 -21.02
N ALA A 48 2.79 -6.70 -20.39
CA ALA A 48 2.06 -7.75 -21.11
C ALA A 48 0.95 -7.19 -22.01
N VAL A 49 0.22 -6.16 -21.55
CA VAL A 49 -0.81 -5.45 -22.32
C VAL A 49 -0.19 -4.67 -23.47
N VAL A 50 0.88 -3.91 -23.23
CA VAL A 50 1.57 -3.13 -24.28
C VAL A 50 2.16 -4.03 -25.37
N ASN A 51 2.62 -5.23 -25.00
CA ASN A 51 3.11 -6.23 -25.95
C ASN A 51 2.00 -7.09 -26.56
N GLU A 52 0.71 -6.79 -26.29
CA GLU A 52 -0.46 -7.51 -26.81
C GLU A 52 -0.51 -9.01 -26.43
N THR A 53 0.23 -9.41 -25.40
CA THR A 53 0.23 -10.79 -24.86
C THR A 53 -0.93 -11.06 -23.90
N THR A 54 -1.57 -10.00 -23.41
CA THR A 54 -2.76 -10.01 -22.55
C THR A 54 -3.72 -8.93 -23.05
N PRO A 55 -5.04 -9.16 -23.10
CA PRO A 55 -5.99 -8.14 -23.49
C PRO A 55 -6.02 -6.98 -22.48
N TYR A 56 -6.30 -5.77 -22.98
CA TYR A 56 -6.58 -4.64 -22.11
C TYR A 56 -7.97 -4.78 -21.49
N GLU A 57 -8.03 -4.70 -20.16
CA GLU A 57 -9.27 -4.59 -19.40
C GLU A 57 -9.45 -3.13 -18.95
N PRO A 58 -10.57 -2.47 -19.30
CA PRO A 58 -10.87 -1.14 -18.81
C PRO A 58 -10.92 -1.09 -17.26
N PRO A 59 -10.48 0.02 -16.63
CA PRO A 59 -10.39 0.13 -15.19
C PRO A 59 -11.74 0.48 -14.54
N ASP A 60 -12.77 -0.35 -14.78
CA ASP A 60 -14.14 -0.11 -14.35
C ASP A 60 -14.27 -0.08 -12.82
N ASP A 61 -13.51 -0.93 -12.11
CA ASP A 61 -13.45 -0.94 -10.65
C ASP A 61 -12.89 0.37 -10.10
N GLN A 62 -11.82 0.89 -10.71
CA GLN A 62 -11.22 2.16 -10.32
C GLN A 62 -12.18 3.32 -10.56
N LEU A 63 -12.95 3.27 -11.66
CA LEU A 63 -14.00 4.25 -11.93
C LEU A 63 -15.10 4.21 -10.86
N ALA A 64 -15.50 3.02 -10.41
CA ALA A 64 -16.47 2.87 -9.32
C ALA A 64 -15.94 3.44 -8.00
N VAL A 65 -14.66 3.20 -7.68
CA VAL A 65 -14.00 3.77 -6.50
C VAL A 65 -13.98 5.29 -6.54
N ILE A 66 -13.63 5.89 -7.68
CA ILE A 66 -13.61 7.35 -7.84
C ILE A 66 -15.02 7.93 -7.63
N LYS A 67 -16.05 7.34 -8.25
CA LYS A 67 -17.44 7.78 -8.06
C LYS A 67 -17.89 7.68 -6.60
N LEU A 68 -17.50 6.62 -5.90
CA LEU A 68 -17.76 6.47 -4.48
C LEU A 68 -17.07 7.58 -3.67
N MET A 69 -15.81 7.89 -3.96
CA MET A 69 -15.11 8.99 -3.30
C MET A 69 -15.79 10.34 -3.53
N GLU A 70 -16.21 10.63 -4.75
CA GLU A 70 -16.96 11.85 -5.07
C GLU A 70 -18.28 11.93 -4.29
N ALA A 71 -19.02 10.81 -4.20
CA ALA A 71 -20.25 10.74 -3.43
C ALA A 71 -20.01 10.97 -1.93
N ILE A 72 -18.90 10.49 -1.36
CA ILE A 72 -18.51 10.74 0.03
C ILE A 72 -18.29 12.24 0.27
N TYR A 73 -17.52 12.90 -0.59
CA TYR A 73 -17.29 14.34 -0.47
C TYR A 73 -18.59 15.14 -0.60
N LYS A 74 -19.43 14.79 -1.57
CA LYS A 74 -20.73 15.42 -1.78
C LYS A 74 -21.67 15.23 -0.59
N ALA A 75 -21.70 14.03 -0.01
CA ALA A 75 -22.51 13.74 1.18
C ALA A 75 -22.05 14.57 2.39
N ALA A 76 -20.75 14.78 2.54
CA ALA A 76 -20.19 15.62 3.60
C ALA A 76 -20.54 17.10 3.42
N GLU A 77 -20.56 17.60 2.19
CA GLU A 77 -20.96 18.98 1.87
C GLU A 77 -22.47 19.21 2.04
N GLU A 78 -23.29 18.26 1.58
CA GLU A 78 -24.75 18.39 1.62
C GLU A 78 -25.38 17.93 2.94
N GLY A 79 -24.62 17.25 3.81
CA GLY A 79 -25.08 16.71 5.09
C GLY A 79 -26.14 15.61 4.96
N LYS A 80 -26.20 14.91 3.81
CA LYS A 80 -27.20 13.87 3.52
C LYS A 80 -26.63 12.77 2.63
N GLU A 81 -27.33 11.63 2.61
CA GLU A 81 -26.95 10.47 1.79
C GLU A 81 -26.99 10.79 0.28
N VAL A 82 -25.99 10.27 -0.45
CA VAL A 82 -25.87 10.34 -1.91
C VAL A 82 -25.89 8.92 -2.48
N ARG A 83 -26.72 8.68 -3.50
CA ARG A 83 -26.79 7.38 -4.20
C ARG A 83 -25.84 7.36 -5.40
N LEU A 84 -25.27 6.18 -5.66
CA LEU A 84 -24.44 5.86 -6.83
C LEU A 84 -25.28 5.31 -7.98
#